data_AF-D7TMZ8-F1
#
_entry.id   AF-D7TMZ8-F1
#
_cell.length_a   1.000
_cell.length_b   1.000
_cell.length_c   1.000
_cell.angle_alpha   90.00
_cell.angle_beta   90.00
_cell.angle_gamma   90.00
#
_symmetry.space_group_name_H-M   'P 1'
#
loop_
_entity.id
_entity.type
_entity.pdbx_description
1 polymer ?
#
loop_
_entity_poly.entity_id
_entity_poly.type
_entity_poly.pdbx_seq_one_letter_code
_entity_poly.pdbx_strand_id
1 'polypeptide(L)'
;MAPTVVPFSSRGPNPITPDILKPDITAPDANILSAWSPLAFPSVWMFDDRQVDYYIISGTSMSCPHVTDAAAYNKAAHPTWSPAAIKSALMTTDSIMDPRKNEDAEFGYGSGHINPVKAVDPGLVFDASEADYVDFLCKVTTPPY
;
A
#
# COMPACT_ATOMS: atom_id res chain seq x y z
N MET A 1 19.24 -2.40 7.92
CA MET A 1 18.14 -2.34 8.91
C MET A 1 16.85 -2.13 8.14
N ALA A 2 15.78 -2.85 8.49
CA ALA A 2 14.46 -2.77 7.85
C ALA A 2 13.41 -2.34 8.90
N PRO A 3 12.22 -1.87 8.48
CA PRO A 3 11.86 -1.49 7.11
C PRO A 3 12.43 -0.11 6.70
N THR A 4 12.69 0.07 5.41
CA THR A 4 13.07 1.34 4.76
C THR A 4 12.38 1.38 3.40
N VAL A 5 11.94 2.55 2.97
CA VAL A 5 11.29 2.69 1.66
C VAL A 5 12.34 2.49 0.57
N VAL A 6 12.02 1.62 -0.38
CA VAL A 6 12.90 1.30 -1.51
C VAL A 6 13.03 2.48 -2.50
N PRO A 7 14.19 2.64 -3.16
CA PRO A 7 14.42 3.78 -4.06
C PRO A 7 13.49 3.85 -5.28
N PHE A 8 12.99 2.71 -5.76
CA PHE A 8 12.10 2.65 -6.93
C PHE A 8 10.64 2.95 -6.58
N SER A 9 10.28 2.96 -5.30
CA SER A 9 8.90 3.26 -4.89
C SER A 9 8.61 4.73 -5.20
N SER A 10 7.43 5.02 -5.76
CA SER A 10 7.04 6.39 -6.10
C SER A 10 6.82 7.22 -4.84
N ARG A 11 6.90 8.54 -4.99
CA ARG A 11 6.74 9.52 -3.91
C ARG A 11 5.56 10.42 -4.16
N GLY A 12 4.97 10.93 -3.08
CA GLY A 12 4.09 12.09 -3.12
C GLY A 12 4.86 13.39 -3.42
N PRO A 13 4.17 14.55 -3.35
CA PRO A 13 2.76 14.70 -3.00
C PRO A 13 1.81 14.23 -4.11
N ASN A 14 0.52 14.13 -3.79
CA ASN A 14 -0.52 13.87 -4.78
C ASN A 14 -0.66 15.08 -5.74
N PRO A 15 -0.39 14.92 -7.05
CA PRO A 15 -0.39 16.05 -7.98
C PRO A 15 -1.81 16.58 -8.31
N ILE A 16 -2.86 15.79 -8.05
CA ILE A 16 -4.24 16.15 -8.37
C ILE A 16 -4.90 16.85 -7.17
N THR A 17 -4.70 16.32 -5.97
CA THR A 17 -5.24 16.87 -4.72
C THR A 17 -4.13 16.93 -3.66
N PRO A 18 -3.29 17.98 -3.65
CA PRO A 18 -2.14 18.08 -2.76
C PRO A 18 -2.48 18.02 -1.27
N ASP A 19 -3.70 18.41 -0.90
CA ASP A 19 -4.21 18.34 0.48
C ASP A 19 -4.44 16.90 0.98
N ILE A 20 -4.46 15.91 0.08
CA ILE A 20 -4.57 14.49 0.41
C ILE A 20 -3.22 13.82 0.21
N LEU A 21 -2.57 13.51 1.34
CA LEU A 21 -1.26 12.89 1.38
C LEU A 21 -1.23 11.52 0.66
N LYS A 22 -0.15 11.26 -0.09
CA LYS A 22 0.14 9.98 -0.75
C LYS A 22 1.63 9.65 -0.66
N PRO A 23 2.02 8.36 -0.57
CA PRO A 23 1.15 7.16 -0.52
C PRO A 23 0.40 7.04 0.83
N ASP A 24 -0.53 6.09 0.94
CA ASP A 24 -1.31 5.92 2.19
C ASP A 24 -0.56 5.09 3.24
N ILE A 25 0.10 3.99 2.85
CA ILE A 25 0.73 3.02 3.75
C ILE A 25 1.84 2.27 3.02
N THR A 26 2.79 1.70 3.76
CA THR A 26 3.89 0.85 3.25
C THR A 26 3.71 -0.61 3.64
N ALA A 27 4.07 -1.52 2.75
CA ALA A 27 4.15 -2.96 2.99
C ALA A 27 5.36 -3.57 2.25
N PRO A 28 5.74 -4.83 2.55
CA PRO A 28 6.91 -5.46 1.94
C PRO A 28 6.83 -5.58 0.42
N ASP A 29 7.85 -5.07 -0.27
CA ASP A 29 7.96 -5.11 -1.74
C ASP A 29 9.35 -5.52 -2.26
N ALA A 30 10.37 -5.61 -1.41
CA ALA A 30 11.72 -5.97 -1.81
C ALA A 30 11.97 -7.47 -1.66
N ASN A 31 12.41 -8.11 -2.74
CA ASN A 31 12.80 -9.52 -2.80
C ASN A 31 11.70 -10.45 -2.27
N ILE A 32 10.48 -10.28 -2.77
CA ILE A 32 9.33 -11.10 -2.40
C ILE A 32 9.33 -12.38 -3.23
N LEU A 33 9.39 -13.52 -2.55
CA LEU A 33 9.22 -14.84 -3.15
C LEU A 33 7.72 -15.10 -3.36
N SER A 34 7.31 -15.37 -4.60
CA SER A 34 5.91 -15.68 -4.92
C SER A 34 5.83 -16.74 -6.02
N ALA A 35 4.64 -17.32 -6.21
CA ALA A 35 4.41 -18.32 -7.24
C ALA A 35 4.71 -17.74 -8.63
N TRP A 36 5.33 -18.55 -9.48
CA TRP A 36 5.73 -18.17 -10.82
C TRP A 36 5.31 -19.24 -11.82
N SER A 37 4.99 -18.81 -13.04
CA SER A 37 4.61 -19.76 -14.09
C SER A 37 5.85 -20.53 -14.56
N PRO A 38 5.83 -21.88 -14.60
CA PRO A 38 6.92 -22.67 -15.19
C PRO A 38 7.14 -22.41 -16.68
N LEU A 39 6.20 -21.72 -17.35
CA LEU A 39 6.31 -21.30 -18.75
C LEU A 39 6.94 -19.91 -18.93
N ALA A 40 7.13 -19.16 -17.84
CA ALA A 40 7.70 -17.81 -17.88
C ALA A 40 9.19 -17.84 -17.58
N PHE A 41 9.97 -17.02 -18.29
CA PHE A 41 11.41 -16.90 -18.07
C PHE A 41 11.70 -16.38 -16.64
N PRO A 42 12.57 -17.08 -15.86
CA PRO A 42 12.91 -16.67 -14.49
C PRO A 42 14.08 -15.69 -14.44
N SER A 43 14.32 -14.95 -15.52
CA SER A 43 15.27 -13.84 -15.56
C SER A 43 14.97 -12.90 -16.73
N VAL A 44 15.73 -11.80 -16.79
CA VAL A 44 15.69 -10.84 -17.91
C VAL A 44 16.26 -11.41 -19.21
N TRP A 45 16.89 -12.59 -19.17
CA TRP A 45 17.46 -13.23 -20.33
C TRP A 45 16.41 -14.08 -21.03
N MET A 46 16.07 -13.71 -22.27
CA MET A 46 15.05 -14.40 -23.09
C MET A 46 15.40 -15.87 -23.41
N PHE A 47 16.61 -16.32 -23.11
CA PHE A 47 17.11 -17.69 -23.36
C PHE A 47 17.34 -18.49 -22.08
N ASP A 48 16.84 -18.00 -20.95
CA ASP A 48 16.89 -18.74 -19.69
C ASP A 48 15.84 -19.86 -19.69
N ASP A 49 16.29 -21.10 -19.87
CA ASP A 49 15.44 -22.28 -20.01
C ASP A 49 15.04 -22.92 -18.66
N ARG A 50 15.46 -22.32 -17.55
CA ARG A 50 15.11 -22.81 -16.21
C ARG A 50 13.60 -22.67 -15.99
N GLN A 51 13.02 -23.69 -15.37
CA GLN A 51 11.63 -23.67 -14.90
C GLN A 51 11.64 -23.64 -13.38
N VAL A 52 10.87 -22.72 -12.80
CA VAL A 52 10.77 -22.53 -11.35
C VAL A 52 9.31 -22.36 -10.96
N ASP A 53 8.92 -22.96 -9.85
CA ASP A 53 7.56 -22.79 -9.28
C ASP A 53 7.42 -21.47 -8.52
N TYR A 54 8.56 -20.87 -8.12
CA TYR A 54 8.62 -19.63 -7.36
C TYR A 54 9.73 -18.72 -7.88
N TYR A 55 9.48 -17.42 -7.82
CA TYR A 55 10.43 -16.40 -8.26
C TYR A 55 10.46 -15.22 -7.29
N ILE A 56 11.63 -14.61 -7.17
CA ILE A 56 11.89 -13.47 -6.28
C ILE A 56 11.90 -12.20 -7.11
N ILE A 57 10.95 -11.31 -6.85
CA ILE A 57 10.86 -10.01 -7.54
C ILE A 57 10.64 -8.89 -6.54
N SER A 58 10.97 -7.68 -7.00
CA SER A 58 10.77 -6.46 -6.24
C SER A 58 9.88 -5.50 -7.01
N GLY A 59 9.06 -4.74 -6.29
CA GLY A 59 8.20 -3.72 -6.89
C GLY A 59 7.00 -3.42 -6.01
N THR A 60 6.43 -2.22 -6.14
CA THR A 60 5.20 -1.86 -5.42
C THR A 60 4.04 -2.81 -5.76
N SER A 61 4.08 -3.44 -6.94
CA SER A 61 3.22 -4.56 -7.34
C SER A 61 3.26 -5.77 -6.39
N MET A 62 4.33 -5.93 -5.60
CA MET A 62 4.46 -6.96 -4.57
C MET A 62 3.99 -6.47 -3.19
N SER A 63 4.06 -5.17 -2.89
CA SER A 63 3.48 -4.59 -1.67
C SER A 63 1.94 -4.55 -1.73
N CYS A 64 1.37 -4.21 -2.89
CA CYS A 64 -0.08 -4.16 -3.12
C CYS A 64 -0.84 -5.43 -2.68
N PRO A 65 -0.44 -6.67 -3.04
CA PRO A 65 -1.12 -7.88 -2.59
C PRO A 65 -1.01 -8.12 -1.08
N HIS A 66 0.06 -7.69 -0.40
CA HIS A 66 0.14 -7.76 1.06
C HIS A 66 -0.90 -6.87 1.74
N VAL A 67 -1.07 -5.64 1.23
CA VAL A 67 -2.11 -4.71 1.74
C VAL A 67 -3.50 -5.23 1.40
N THR A 68 -3.68 -5.81 0.20
CA THR A 68 -4.94 -6.44 -0.22
C THR A 68 -5.35 -7.58 0.71
N ASP A 69 -4.42 -8.47 1.06
CA ASP A 69 -4.68 -9.57 1.99
C ASP A 69 -5.04 -9.06 3.39
N ALA A 70 -4.29 -8.08 3.90
CA ALA A 70 -4.61 -7.45 5.19
C ALA A 70 -5.98 -6.77 5.19
N ALA A 71 -6.37 -6.11 4.10
CA ALA A 71 -7.69 -5.51 3.94
C ALA A 71 -8.80 -6.57 3.88
N ALA A 72 -8.58 -7.67 3.15
CA ALA A 72 -9.52 -8.79 3.08
C ALA A 72 -9.68 -9.49 4.45
N TYR A 73 -8.59 -9.68 5.18
CA TYR A 73 -8.61 -10.20 6.54
C TYR A 73 -9.42 -9.32 7.49
N ASN A 74 -9.24 -7.99 7.42
CA ASN A 74 -10.05 -7.02 8.17
C ASN A 74 -11.53 -7.07 7.76
N LYS A 75 -11.83 -7.17 6.46
CA LYS A 75 -13.21 -7.30 5.97
C LYS A 75 -13.87 -8.60 6.46
N ALA A 76 -13.11 -9.69 6.58
CA ALA A 76 -13.61 -10.95 7.11
C ALA A 76 -13.92 -10.85 8.61
N ALA A 77 -13.07 -10.16 9.38
CA ALA A 77 -13.30 -9.91 10.80
C ALA A 77 -14.45 -8.90 11.05
N HIS A 78 -14.62 -7.93 10.15
CA HIS A 78 -15.65 -6.88 10.22
C HIS A 78 -16.47 -6.79 8.94
N PRO A 79 -17.42 -7.72 8.70
CA PRO A 79 -18.14 -7.81 7.43
C PRO A 79 -18.94 -6.55 7.05
N THR A 80 -19.31 -5.72 8.03
CA THR A 80 -20.10 -4.50 7.84
C THR A 80 -19.26 -3.25 7.60
N TRP A 81 -17.93 -3.29 7.79
CA TRP A 81 -17.09 -2.12 7.59
C TRP A 81 -17.05 -1.67 6.14
N SER A 82 -17.05 -0.35 5.95
CA SER A 82 -16.85 0.27 4.65
C SER A 82 -15.40 0.10 4.18
N PRO A 83 -15.11 0.33 2.88
CA PRO A 83 -13.73 0.40 2.40
C PRO A 83 -12.90 1.49 3.11
N ALA A 84 -13.51 2.63 3.44
CA ALA A 84 -12.85 3.72 4.14
C ALA A 84 -12.49 3.35 5.58
N ALA A 85 -13.39 2.67 6.30
CA ALA A 85 -13.13 2.15 7.64
C ALA A 85 -11.97 1.14 7.66
N ILE A 86 -11.93 0.22 6.69
CA ILE A 86 -10.81 -0.75 6.56
C ILE A 86 -9.49 -0.03 6.27
N LYS A 87 -9.50 0.92 5.33
CA LYS A 87 -8.32 1.74 5.04
C LYS A 87 -7.86 2.49 6.29
N SER A 88 -8.78 3.12 7.02
CA SER A 88 -8.49 3.82 8.27
C SER A 88 -7.86 2.90 9.30
N ALA A 89 -8.42 1.71 9.50
CA ALA A 89 -7.89 0.74 10.45
C ALA A 89 -6.45 0.35 10.12
N LEU A 90 -6.15 0.08 8.84
CA LEU A 90 -4.79 -0.24 8.40
C LEU A 90 -3.80 0.92 8.62
N MET A 91 -4.21 2.16 8.31
CA MET A 91 -3.35 3.34 8.43
C MET A 91 -3.12 3.79 9.88
N THR A 92 -4.13 3.67 10.75
CA THR A 92 -4.05 4.17 12.14
C THR A 92 -3.38 3.18 13.10
N THR A 93 -3.20 1.93 12.68
CA THR A 93 -2.61 0.86 13.50
C THR A 93 -1.26 0.37 13.01
N ASP A 94 -0.69 1.03 12.01
CA ASP A 94 0.59 0.68 11.45
C ASP A 94 1.75 0.84 12.46
N SER A 95 2.94 0.48 12.00
CA SER A 95 4.17 0.66 12.74
C SER A 95 4.93 1.88 12.22
N ILE A 96 5.36 2.74 13.13
CA ILE A 96 6.11 3.96 12.84
C ILE A 96 7.37 3.64 12.04
N MET A 97 7.55 4.35 10.93
CA MET A 97 8.77 4.34 10.12
C MET A 97 9.78 5.36 10.65
N ASP A 98 11.08 5.08 10.53
CA ASP A 98 12.12 6.01 10.99
C ASP A 98 12.37 7.08 9.91
N PRO A 99 12.00 8.37 10.11
CA PRO A 99 12.18 9.41 9.10
C PRO A 99 13.65 9.69 8.81
N ARG A 100 14.57 9.37 9.73
CA ARG A 100 16.02 9.52 9.49
C ARG A 100 16.56 8.55 8.44
N LYS A 101 15.77 7.52 8.09
CA LYS A 101 16.08 6.54 7.05
C LYS A 101 15.26 6.76 5.77
N ASN A 102 14.32 7.71 5.80
CA ASN A 102 13.36 7.96 4.73
C ASN A 102 13.21 9.48 4.59
N GLU A 103 14.06 10.10 3.78
CA GLU A 103 14.12 11.57 3.63
C GLU A 103 12.78 12.18 3.19
N ASP A 104 12.00 11.44 2.40
CA ASP A 104 10.68 11.85 1.92
C ASP A 104 9.57 11.77 3.01
N ALA A 105 9.89 11.25 4.19
CA ALA A 105 8.97 11.05 5.31
C ALA A 105 7.62 10.45 4.88
N GLU A 106 6.50 11.08 5.21
CA GLU A 106 5.16 10.60 4.88
C GLU A 106 4.89 10.57 3.36
N PHE A 107 5.57 11.39 2.54
CA PHE A 107 5.52 11.26 1.07
C PHE A 107 6.26 10.04 0.54
N GLY A 108 7.07 9.39 1.38
CA GLY A 108 7.70 8.10 1.12
C GLY A 108 6.89 6.90 1.61
N TYR A 109 6.48 6.91 2.88
CA TYR A 109 5.88 5.74 3.53
C TYR A 109 4.39 5.85 3.90
N GLY A 110 3.76 7.00 3.70
CA GLY A 110 2.40 7.26 4.14
C GLY A 110 2.31 7.33 5.66
N SER A 111 1.34 6.63 6.24
CA SER A 111 1.20 6.57 7.71
C SER A 111 2.30 5.72 8.37
N GLY A 112 2.82 4.69 7.69
CA GLY A 112 3.80 3.77 8.26
C GLY A 112 3.83 2.38 7.62
N HIS A 113 4.47 1.42 8.30
CA HIS A 113 4.56 0.03 7.86
C HIS A 113 3.40 -0.80 8.39
N ILE A 114 2.67 -1.47 7.48
CA ILE A 114 1.45 -2.22 7.79
C ILE A 114 1.60 -3.18 8.99
N ASN A 115 0.55 -3.23 9.81
CA ASN A 115 0.40 -4.17 10.93
C ASN A 115 -0.99 -4.83 10.89
N PRO A 116 -1.14 -5.94 10.15
CA PRO A 116 -2.45 -6.57 9.94
C PRO A 116 -3.13 -7.05 11.23
N VAL A 117 -2.34 -7.45 12.24
CA VAL A 117 -2.86 -7.98 13.51
C VAL A 117 -3.51 -6.86 14.32
N LYS A 118 -2.87 -5.69 14.41
CA LYS A 118 -3.46 -4.54 15.13
C LYS A 118 -4.66 -3.94 14.41
N ALA A 119 -4.67 -3.98 13.08
CA ALA A 119 -5.74 -3.40 12.29
C ALA A 119 -7.13 -4.01 12.56
N VAL A 120 -7.19 -5.25 13.07
CA VAL A 120 -8.46 -5.90 13.44
C VAL A 120 -9.15 -5.20 14.61
N ASP A 121 -8.43 -4.53 15.50
CA ASP A 121 -9.02 -3.75 16.59
C ASP A 121 -8.36 -2.37 16.69
N PRO A 122 -8.73 -1.43 15.80
CA PRO A 122 -8.14 -0.11 15.73
C PRO A 122 -8.66 0.83 16.82
N GLY A 123 -9.67 0.41 17.60
CA GLY A 123 -10.43 1.24 18.52
C GLY A 123 -11.37 2.23 17.81
N LEU A 124 -10.83 3.12 16.97
CA LEU A 124 -11.58 4.12 16.21
C LEU A 124 -11.22 4.07 14.73
N VAL A 125 -12.17 4.45 13.88
CA VAL A 125 -11.98 4.57 12.43
C VAL A 125 -12.51 5.91 11.91
N PHE A 126 -11.82 6.46 10.92
CA PHE A 126 -12.29 7.58 10.11
C PHE A 126 -13.07 7.02 8.92
N ASP A 127 -14.38 6.94 9.06
CA ASP A 127 -15.26 6.39 8.02
C ASP A 127 -15.66 7.45 6.99
N ALA A 128 -15.94 7.00 5.77
CA ALA A 128 -16.44 7.83 4.67
C ALA A 128 -17.34 6.99 3.75
N SER A 129 -18.41 7.62 3.28
CA SER A 129 -19.36 7.05 2.34
C SER A 129 -19.07 7.49 0.91
N GLU A 130 -19.74 6.87 -0.06
CA GLU A 130 -19.69 7.31 -1.46
C GLU A 130 -20.10 8.78 -1.62
N ALA A 131 -21.11 9.23 -0.86
CA ALA A 131 -21.59 10.60 -0.91
C ALA A 131 -20.49 11.62 -0.53
N ASP A 132 -19.62 11.28 0.44
CA ASP A 132 -18.51 12.14 0.84
C ASP A 132 -17.48 12.31 -0.30
N TYR A 133 -17.22 11.25 -1.07
CA TYR A 133 -16.35 11.32 -2.25
C TYR A 133 -16.98 12.09 -3.40
N VAL A 134 -18.29 11.94 -3.62
CA VAL A 134 -19.03 12.74 -4.62
C VAL A 134 -18.99 14.22 -4.25
N ASP A 135 -19.29 14.55 -3.00
CA ASP A 135 -19.23 15.92 -2.48
C ASP A 135 -17.82 16.51 -2.57
N PHE A 136 -16.79 15.70 -2.32
CA PHE A 136 -15.40 16.09 -2.53
C PHE A 136 -15.13 16.39 -4.01
N LEU A 137 -15.47 15.49 -4.92
CA LEU A 137 -15.25 15.65 -6.36
C LEU A 137 -16.00 16.85 -6.94
N CYS A 138 -17.22 17.14 -6.46
CA CYS A 138 -17.99 18.33 -6.85
C CYS A 138 -17.33 19.65 -6.41
N LYS A 139 -16.48 19.64 -5.38
CA LYS A 139 -15.74 20.81 -4.91
C LYS A 139 -14.37 20.96 -5.56
N VAL A 140 -13.80 19.87 -6.07
CA VAL A 140 -12.49 19.83 -6.77
C VAL A 140 -12.57 20.42 -8.19
N THR A 141 -13.75 20.83 -8.68
CA THR A 141 -13.97 21.35 -10.05
C THR A 141 -13.36 22.73 -10.36
N THR A 142 -12.39 23.22 -9.58
CA THR A 142 -11.48 24.27 -10.06
C THR A 142 -10.19 23.62 -10.56
N PRO A 143 -9.93 23.60 -11.89
CA PRO A 143 -8.65 23.10 -12.37
C PRO A 143 -7.52 23.98 -11.83
N PRO A 144 -6.36 23.42 -11.46
CA PRO A 144 -5.17 24.22 -11.21
C PRO A 144 -4.53 24.65 -12.54
N TYR A 145 -5.30 25.18 -13.51
CA TYR A 145 -4.87 25.97 -14.66
C TYR A 145 -6.06 26.75 -15.24
#